data_AF-A0A1G3Q120-F1
#
_entry.id   AF-A0A1G3Q120-F1
#
_cell.length_a   1.000
_cell.length_b   1.000
_cell.length_c   1.000
_cell.angle_alpha   90.00
_cell.angle_beta   90.00
_cell.angle_gamma   90.00
#
_symmetry.space_group_name_H-M   'P 1'
#
loop_
_entity.id
_entity.type
_entity.pdbx_description
1 polymer ?
#
loop_
_entity_poly.entity_id
_entity_poly.type
_entity_poly.pdbx_seq_one_letter_code
_entity_poly.pdbx_strand_id
1 'polypeptide(L)'
;MKINIAWLPLAKASWLDNRVNEVFEHTQKILGSLSNTIIAPKQVITSEEEAAAAAQLFTEKKADVIIVQAITFSLGSIIPAVTRICRAPIILWSMPEPPMHGGRIKANSFCSANLNSYILKRMGKKYFYLYADLQQITEKLTPLLTAVSAKKYLCGLKIGMAGSRVPGFYTSNYRELPLAANFGITVQNIELLEIKNEADHIGKKDHENALKEINSASSVNKASQEEAEKGADLLCAFRALAGKYSLQAFAVKCWPEFGDLFGLAICSTLGMLTESGITAGCEGDMYGTVSMLLGGYLSPNKPMFCDLISYDEQNNEGIIWHCGAAAPSLACPGAEKILSKHSIMDGGGIKGLTNEFPCKGGPITILRLTDDGEGFKMLCIRAEGLETGQIICGNPLKVKFFSPVSKIIGSIMDEGIEHHYAAAYGDISESLAFWCRLNNVRLINF
;
A
#
# COMPACT_ATOMS: atom_id res chain seq x y z
N MET A 1 -11.01 -2.45 9.35
CA MET A 1 -9.55 -2.16 9.44
C MET A 1 -9.03 -2.64 10.79
N LYS A 2 -7.77 -3.10 10.91
CA LYS A 2 -7.20 -3.59 12.19
C LYS A 2 -6.43 -2.49 12.94
N ILE A 3 -7.11 -1.38 13.22
CA ILE A 3 -6.53 -0.22 13.93
C ILE A 3 -7.33 0.13 15.19
N ASN A 4 -6.64 0.60 16.23
CA ASN A 4 -7.24 1.10 17.45
C ASN A 4 -7.50 2.60 17.30
N ILE A 5 -8.77 3.00 17.22
CA ILE A 5 -9.15 4.41 17.10
C ILE A 5 -9.40 4.97 18.50
N ALA A 6 -8.58 5.93 18.92
CA ALA A 6 -8.90 6.75 20.08
C ALA A 6 -9.81 7.91 19.64
N TRP A 7 -10.87 8.16 20.39
CA TRP A 7 -11.79 9.26 20.12
C TRP A 7 -11.82 10.23 21.29
N LEU A 8 -11.54 11.50 20.98
CA LEU A 8 -11.54 12.61 21.93
C LEU A 8 -12.67 13.61 21.54
N PRO A 9 -13.90 13.40 22.05
CA PRO A 9 -15.02 14.30 21.81
C PRO A 9 -14.96 15.51 22.72
N LEU A 10 -14.75 16.69 22.13
CA LEU A 10 -14.55 17.93 22.88
C LEU A 10 -15.79 18.82 22.88
N ALA A 11 -16.10 19.39 24.05
CA ALA A 11 -17.14 20.39 24.20
C ALA A 11 -16.76 21.47 25.24
N LYS A 12 -17.37 22.65 25.15
CA LYS A 12 -17.29 23.67 26.20
C LYS A 12 -18.32 23.32 27.27
N ALA A 13 -17.90 23.25 28.54
CA ALA A 13 -18.80 22.95 29.67
C ALA A 13 -20.08 23.82 29.68
N SER A 14 -19.93 25.13 29.43
CA SER A 14 -21.07 26.07 29.37
C SER A 14 -22.02 25.91 28.17
N TRP A 15 -21.72 25.00 27.23
CA TRP A 15 -22.43 24.78 25.96
C TRP A 15 -22.98 23.35 25.85
N LEU A 16 -23.00 22.60 26.97
CA LEU A 16 -23.63 21.29 27.02
C LEU A 16 -25.15 21.44 26.89
N ASP A 17 -25.71 20.74 25.91
CA ASP A 17 -27.14 20.68 25.60
C ASP A 17 -27.48 19.28 25.04
N ASN A 18 -28.75 19.01 24.78
CA ASN A 18 -29.19 17.71 24.25
C ASN A 18 -28.52 17.38 22.90
N ARG A 19 -28.26 18.38 22.05
CA ARG A 19 -27.60 18.20 20.76
C ARG A 19 -26.16 17.70 20.92
N VAL A 20 -25.42 18.17 21.93
CA VAL A 20 -24.08 17.65 22.22
C VAL A 20 -24.11 16.15 22.51
N ASN A 21 -25.09 15.69 23.30
CA ASN A 21 -25.26 14.27 23.61
C ASN A 21 -25.69 13.46 22.36
N GLU A 22 -26.61 13.97 21.56
CA GLU A 22 -27.01 13.33 20.29
C GLU A 22 -25.82 13.16 19.33
N VAL A 23 -24.99 14.20 19.19
CA VAL A 23 -23.78 14.15 18.36
C VAL A 23 -22.76 13.15 18.93
N PHE A 24 -22.58 13.11 20.24
CA PHE A 24 -21.70 12.14 20.91
C PHE A 24 -22.16 10.71 20.61
N GLU A 25 -23.42 10.37 20.89
CA GLU A 25 -23.95 9.02 20.68
C GLU A 25 -23.89 8.57 19.22
N HIS A 26 -24.26 9.47 18.29
CA HIS A 26 -24.20 9.18 16.86
C HIS A 26 -22.74 8.98 16.40
N THR A 27 -21.83 9.85 16.84
CA THR A 27 -20.41 9.71 16.49
C THR A 27 -19.84 8.40 17.02
N GLN A 28 -20.18 8.00 18.24
CA GLN A 28 -19.72 6.74 18.83
C GLN A 28 -20.15 5.54 17.97
N LYS A 29 -21.39 5.54 17.45
CA LYS A 29 -21.89 4.51 16.55
C LYS A 29 -21.13 4.49 15.21
N ILE A 30 -20.89 5.66 14.62
CA ILE A 30 -20.12 5.78 13.36
C ILE A 30 -18.70 5.26 13.54
N LEU A 31 -17.98 5.74 14.55
CA LEU A 31 -16.59 5.32 14.77
C LEU A 31 -16.50 3.84 15.14
N GLY A 32 -17.50 3.31 15.83
CA GLY A 32 -17.63 1.88 16.13
C GLY A 32 -17.87 1.00 14.90
N SER A 33 -18.44 1.52 13.80
CA SER A 33 -18.57 0.76 12.54
C SER A 33 -17.32 0.81 11.67
N LEU A 34 -16.45 1.82 11.85
CA LEU A 34 -15.22 2.00 11.08
C LEU A 34 -14.02 1.20 11.61
N SER A 35 -14.06 0.77 12.88
CA SER A 35 -12.97 0.03 13.50
C SER A 35 -13.45 -1.08 14.43
N ASN A 36 -12.65 -2.14 14.51
CA ASN A 36 -12.83 -3.23 15.46
C ASN A 36 -12.62 -2.79 16.92
N THR A 37 -11.95 -1.66 17.17
CA THR A 37 -11.65 -1.19 18.53
C THR A 37 -11.67 0.34 18.59
N ILE A 38 -12.68 0.86 19.29
CA ILE A 38 -12.79 2.27 19.65
C ILE A 38 -12.43 2.45 21.13
N ILE A 39 -11.51 3.38 21.40
CA ILE A 39 -11.11 3.79 22.74
C ILE A 39 -11.74 5.16 22.98
N ALA A 40 -12.87 5.17 23.69
CA ALA A 40 -13.67 6.37 23.90
C ALA A 40 -13.88 6.65 25.39
N PRO A 41 -13.92 7.92 25.81
CA PRO A 41 -14.39 8.29 27.14
C PRO A 41 -15.90 8.02 27.27
N LYS A 42 -16.41 8.01 28.50
CA LYS A 42 -17.84 7.78 28.79
C LYS A 42 -18.74 8.98 28.46
N GLN A 43 -18.15 10.16 28.33
CA GLN A 43 -18.84 11.42 28.09
C GLN A 43 -17.94 12.37 27.30
N VAL A 44 -18.49 13.50 26.86
CA VAL A 44 -17.72 14.59 26.26
C VAL A 44 -16.69 15.15 27.24
N ILE A 45 -15.54 15.54 26.70
CA ILE A 45 -14.41 16.09 27.45
C ILE A 45 -14.51 17.62 27.43
N THR A 46 -14.45 18.21 28.62
CA THR A 46 -14.65 19.64 28.83
C THR A 46 -13.50 20.31 29.59
N SER A 47 -12.61 19.52 30.21
CA SER A 47 -11.45 20.02 30.96
C SER A 47 -10.12 19.39 30.51
N GLU A 48 -9.01 19.98 30.97
CA GLU A 48 -7.66 19.47 30.70
C GLU A 48 -7.39 18.16 31.43
N GLU A 49 -7.89 18.01 32.66
CA GLU A 49 -7.72 16.82 33.50
C GLU A 49 -8.43 15.61 32.85
N GLU A 50 -9.65 15.82 32.37
CA GLU A 50 -10.41 14.81 31.64
C GLU A 50 -9.67 14.39 30.35
N ALA A 51 -9.12 15.35 29.61
CA ALA A 51 -8.34 15.09 28.40
C ALA A 51 -7.04 14.31 28.69
N ALA A 52 -6.34 14.64 29.78
CA ALA A 52 -5.13 13.93 30.21
C ALA A 52 -5.45 12.48 30.60
N ALA A 53 -6.54 12.24 31.34
CA ALA A 53 -6.99 10.91 31.70
C ALA A 53 -7.38 10.09 30.44
N ALA A 54 -8.07 10.69 29.48
CA ALA A 54 -8.37 10.05 28.21
C ALA A 54 -7.07 9.69 27.44
N ALA A 55 -6.08 10.57 27.44
CA ALA A 55 -4.80 10.31 26.78
C ALA A 55 -3.98 9.18 27.43
N GLN A 56 -4.08 9.00 28.76
CA GLN A 56 -3.51 7.84 29.45
C GLN A 56 -4.15 6.55 28.93
N LEU A 57 -5.48 6.51 28.88
CA LEU A 57 -6.22 5.37 28.34
C LEU A 57 -5.86 5.08 26.87
N PHE A 58 -5.73 6.12 26.04
CA PHE A 58 -5.31 5.97 24.64
C PHE A 58 -3.93 5.33 24.51
N THR A 59 -3.01 5.69 25.40
CA THR A 59 -1.64 5.15 25.41
C THR A 59 -1.63 3.70 25.90
N GLU A 60 -2.31 3.41 27.01
CA GLU A 60 -2.44 2.06 27.56
C GLU A 60 -3.07 1.08 26.56
N LYS A 61 -4.09 1.52 25.84
CA LYS A 61 -4.79 0.73 24.82
C LYS A 61 -4.11 0.78 23.44
N LYS A 62 -2.93 1.41 23.34
CA LYS A 62 -2.11 1.50 22.12
C LYS A 62 -2.91 2.03 20.92
N ALA A 63 -3.45 3.24 21.06
CA ALA A 63 -4.14 3.92 19.98
C ALA A 63 -3.22 4.12 18.76
N ASP A 64 -3.71 3.77 17.57
CA ASP A 64 -2.99 3.98 16.31
C ASP A 64 -3.23 5.38 15.74
N VAL A 65 -4.36 6.00 16.11
CA VAL A 65 -4.77 7.36 15.72
C VAL A 65 -5.71 7.94 16.76
N ILE A 66 -5.65 9.26 16.94
CA ILE A 66 -6.58 10.01 17.79
C ILE A 66 -7.47 10.88 16.91
N ILE A 67 -8.78 10.65 16.94
CA ILE A 67 -9.78 11.52 16.33
C ILE A 67 -10.20 12.54 17.39
N VAL A 68 -9.81 13.79 17.20
CA VAL A 68 -10.20 14.92 18.04
C VAL A 68 -11.37 15.62 17.37
N GLN A 69 -12.58 15.39 17.89
CA GLN A 69 -13.81 15.98 17.37
C GLN A 69 -14.17 17.21 18.18
N ALA A 70 -14.21 18.38 17.55
CA ALA A 70 -14.79 19.58 18.15
C ALA A 70 -16.32 19.53 18.01
N ILE A 71 -17.05 18.97 18.98
CA ILE A 71 -18.53 18.99 18.97
C ILE A 71 -19.04 20.41 19.24
N THR A 72 -18.37 21.10 20.15
CA THR A 72 -18.49 22.56 20.33
C THR A 72 -17.10 23.17 20.53
N PHE A 73 -17.02 24.43 20.96
CA PHE A 73 -15.77 25.09 21.23
C PHE A 73 -14.98 24.35 22.31
N SER A 74 -13.67 24.18 22.13
CA SER A 74 -12.79 23.60 23.14
C SER A 74 -11.60 24.51 23.39
N LEU A 75 -11.13 24.54 24.65
CA LEU A 75 -9.97 25.34 25.01
C LEU A 75 -8.70 24.72 24.41
N GLY A 76 -7.80 25.59 23.94
CA GLY A 76 -6.56 25.17 23.29
C GLY A 76 -5.61 24.36 24.19
N SER A 77 -5.78 24.43 25.50
CA SER A 77 -4.96 23.72 26.48
C SER A 77 -5.18 22.20 26.51
N ILE A 78 -6.29 21.71 25.95
CA ILE A 78 -6.58 20.28 25.80
C ILE A 78 -5.54 19.59 24.91
N ILE A 79 -5.11 20.22 23.82
CA ILE A 79 -4.17 19.62 22.87
C ILE A 79 -2.80 19.34 23.51
N PRO A 80 -2.16 20.28 24.22
CA PRO A 80 -0.95 20.02 24.98
C PRO A 80 -1.10 18.91 26.02
N ALA A 81 -2.24 18.84 26.72
CA ALA A 81 -2.49 17.80 27.73
C ALA A 81 -2.49 16.39 27.10
N VAL A 82 -3.10 16.24 25.92
CA VAL A 82 -3.18 14.96 25.21
C VAL A 82 -1.85 14.59 24.56
N THR A 83 -1.24 15.51 23.80
CA THR A 83 -0.06 15.22 22.98
C THR A 83 1.25 15.04 23.75
N ARG A 84 1.26 15.39 25.05
CA ARG A 84 2.36 15.10 25.97
C ARG A 84 2.35 13.62 26.42
N ILE A 85 1.16 13.02 26.49
CA ILE A 85 0.95 11.65 26.99
C ILE A 85 0.89 10.66 25.81
N CYS A 86 0.03 10.92 24.82
CA CYS A 86 -0.15 10.03 23.67
C CYS A 86 0.52 10.60 22.41
N ARG A 87 1.29 9.77 21.70
CA ARG A 87 2.07 10.16 20.51
C ARG A 87 1.43 9.77 19.18
N ALA A 88 0.24 9.15 19.21
CA ALA A 88 -0.45 8.76 17.98
C ALA A 88 -0.76 9.99 17.09
N PRO A 89 -0.79 9.83 15.76
CA PRO A 89 -1.20 10.88 14.84
C PRO A 89 -2.62 11.37 15.16
N ILE A 90 -2.87 12.66 14.93
CA ILE A 90 -4.15 13.30 15.22
C ILE A 90 -4.94 13.57 13.93
N ILE A 91 -6.23 13.29 13.97
CA ILE A 91 -7.21 13.81 13.01
C ILE A 91 -8.07 14.82 13.75
N LEU A 92 -7.94 16.10 13.43
CA LEU A 92 -8.84 17.15 13.90
C LEU A 92 -10.09 17.15 13.03
N TRP A 93 -11.25 17.04 13.64
CA TRP A 93 -12.54 17.07 12.98
C TRP A 93 -13.39 18.20 13.54
N SER A 94 -13.80 19.11 12.66
CA SER A 94 -14.86 20.08 12.96
C SER A 94 -16.11 19.85 12.13
N MET A 95 -17.22 20.29 12.68
CA MET A 95 -18.55 20.15 12.11
C MET A 95 -19.09 21.51 11.65
N PRO A 96 -19.99 21.54 10.65
CA PRO A 96 -20.69 22.75 10.27
C PRO A 96 -21.44 23.38 11.45
N GLU A 97 -21.45 24.71 11.49
CA GLU A 97 -22.30 25.43 12.43
C GLU A 97 -23.77 25.19 12.04
N PRO A 98 -24.68 24.93 13.00
CA PRO A 98 -26.10 24.90 12.72
C PRO A 98 -26.59 26.23 12.12
N PRO A 99 -27.73 26.23 11.38
CA PRO A 99 -28.29 27.44 10.80
C PRO A 99 -28.39 28.60 11.81
N MET A 100 -27.90 29.77 11.40
CA MET A 100 -27.89 30.99 12.19
C MET A 100 -29.16 31.80 11.89
N HIS A 101 -29.89 32.18 12.95
CA HIS A 101 -31.10 33.00 12.86
C HIS A 101 -31.00 34.24 13.77
N GLY A 102 -29.77 34.73 14.00
CA GLY A 102 -29.46 35.71 15.06
C GLY A 102 -29.33 35.06 16.44
N GLY A 103 -28.77 35.79 17.41
CA GLY A 103 -28.60 35.32 18.80
C GLY A 103 -27.29 34.56 19.07
N ARG A 104 -27.34 33.61 20.02
CA ARG A 104 -26.15 32.89 20.53
C ARG A 104 -25.66 31.83 19.53
N ILE A 105 -24.35 31.79 19.29
CA ILE A 105 -23.67 30.72 18.54
C ILE A 105 -23.82 29.36 19.25
N LYS A 106 -23.98 28.26 18.50
CA LYS A 106 -24.36 26.95 19.07
C LYS A 106 -23.19 26.01 19.25
N ALA A 107 -22.25 25.95 18.30
CA ALA A 107 -21.15 25.00 18.30
C ALA A 107 -19.77 25.66 18.30
N ASN A 108 -19.53 26.63 17.41
CA ASN A 108 -18.22 27.26 17.16
C ASN A 108 -17.09 26.22 16.93
N SER A 109 -17.46 25.10 16.29
CA SER A 109 -16.63 23.92 16.10
C SER A 109 -15.42 24.21 15.21
N PHE A 110 -15.64 24.89 14.08
CA PHE A 110 -14.57 25.28 13.16
C PHE A 110 -13.51 26.16 13.82
N CYS A 111 -13.93 27.16 14.61
CA CYS A 111 -13.02 28.03 15.35
C CYS A 111 -12.16 27.23 16.34
N SER A 112 -12.75 26.25 17.03
CA SER A 112 -12.02 25.35 17.92
C SER A 112 -10.99 24.51 17.18
N ALA A 113 -11.35 23.92 16.04
CA ALA A 113 -10.39 23.16 15.23
C ALA A 113 -9.26 24.04 14.70
N ASN A 114 -9.55 25.28 14.30
CA ASN A 114 -8.53 26.25 13.89
C ASN A 114 -7.55 26.55 15.04
N LEU A 115 -8.05 26.92 16.22
CA LEU A 115 -7.24 27.15 17.42
C LEU A 115 -6.34 25.94 17.73
N ASN A 116 -6.91 24.75 17.74
CA ASN A 116 -6.18 23.51 18.03
C ASN A 116 -5.16 23.16 16.93
N SER A 117 -5.46 23.47 15.67
CA SER A 117 -4.54 23.26 14.55
C SER A 117 -3.29 24.15 14.66
N TYR A 118 -3.46 25.41 15.07
CA TYR A 118 -2.36 26.32 15.33
C TYR A 118 -1.42 25.75 16.39
N ILE A 119 -1.98 25.24 17.50
CA ILE A 119 -1.20 24.67 18.60
C ILE A 119 -0.45 23.42 18.15
N LEU A 120 -1.12 22.47 17.47
CA LEU A 120 -0.47 21.27 16.93
C LEU A 120 0.70 21.62 16.01
N LYS A 121 0.50 22.59 15.10
CA LYS A 121 1.54 23.05 14.18
C LYS A 121 2.73 23.67 14.92
N ARG A 122 2.49 24.55 15.89
CA ARG A 122 3.55 25.19 16.70
C ARG A 122 4.29 24.21 17.60
N MET A 123 3.65 23.11 18.00
CA MET A 123 4.26 22.01 18.74
C MET A 123 4.99 20.99 17.84
N GLY A 124 5.03 21.19 16.52
CA GLY A 124 5.66 20.26 15.58
C GLY A 124 4.95 18.90 15.49
N LYS A 125 3.67 18.83 15.84
CA LYS A 125 2.88 17.58 15.80
C LYS A 125 2.31 17.36 14.40
N LYS A 126 2.35 16.12 13.92
CA LYS A 126 1.66 15.72 12.69
C LYS A 126 0.16 15.58 12.98
N TYR A 127 -0.66 16.22 12.15
CA TYR A 127 -2.11 16.13 12.25
C TYR A 127 -2.79 16.31 10.89
N PHE A 128 -3.98 15.76 10.74
CA PHE A 128 -4.87 15.98 9.60
C PHE A 128 -6.07 16.81 10.07
N TYR A 129 -6.71 17.49 9.13
CA TYR A 129 -7.90 18.28 9.41
C TYR A 129 -9.03 17.86 8.48
N LEU A 130 -10.21 17.66 9.05
CA LEU A 130 -11.44 17.34 8.36
C LEU A 130 -12.54 18.32 8.77
N TYR A 131 -13.34 18.71 7.77
CA TYR A 131 -14.58 19.44 7.94
C TYR A 131 -15.73 18.60 7.37
N ALA A 132 -16.60 18.10 8.24
CA ALA A 132 -17.71 17.24 7.83
C ALA A 132 -18.80 17.23 8.91
N ASP A 133 -20.05 17.09 8.48
CA ASP A 133 -21.13 16.69 9.37
C ASP A 133 -21.12 15.16 9.60
N LEU A 134 -22.12 14.64 10.33
CA LEU A 134 -22.23 13.21 10.64
C LEU A 134 -22.58 12.35 9.42
N GLN A 135 -23.11 12.93 8.34
CA GLN A 135 -23.45 12.19 7.12
C GLN A 135 -22.21 11.97 6.26
N GLN A 136 -21.33 12.99 6.19
CA GLN A 136 -20.14 12.99 5.34
C GLN A 136 -18.90 12.39 6.01
N ILE A 137 -18.88 12.28 7.35
CA ILE A 137 -17.64 11.97 8.08
C ILE A 137 -17.08 10.58 7.76
N THR A 138 -17.93 9.58 7.52
CA THR A 138 -17.49 8.21 7.19
C THR A 138 -16.64 8.21 5.92
N GLU A 139 -17.12 8.86 4.86
CA GLU A 139 -16.40 8.97 3.58
C GLU A 139 -15.07 9.69 3.78
N LYS A 140 -15.06 10.84 4.49
CA LYS A 140 -13.85 11.64 4.70
C LYS A 140 -12.82 11.01 5.64
N LEU A 141 -13.26 10.22 6.62
CA LEU A 141 -12.35 9.49 7.52
C LEU A 141 -11.73 8.28 6.83
N THR A 142 -12.44 7.64 5.91
CA THR A 142 -12.04 6.34 5.36
C THR A 142 -10.63 6.37 4.76
N PRO A 143 -10.27 7.29 3.84
CA PRO A 143 -8.92 7.33 3.27
C PRO A 143 -7.81 7.54 4.32
N LEU A 144 -8.07 8.39 5.33
CA LEU A 144 -7.13 8.65 6.43
C LEU A 144 -6.91 7.42 7.31
N LEU A 145 -8.00 6.74 7.69
CA LEU A 145 -7.95 5.54 8.51
C LEU A 145 -7.30 4.38 7.74
N THR A 146 -7.58 4.28 6.43
CA THR A 146 -6.91 3.33 5.53
C THR A 146 -5.41 3.60 5.48
N ALA A 147 -4.97 4.85 5.38
CA ALA A 147 -3.56 5.22 5.41
C ALA A 147 -2.87 4.86 6.75
N VAL A 148 -3.53 5.10 7.88
CA VAL A 148 -3.04 4.67 9.21
C VAL A 148 -2.93 3.15 9.27
N SER A 149 -3.94 2.43 8.77
CA SER A 149 -3.95 0.97 8.70
C SER A 149 -2.82 0.43 7.81
N ALA A 150 -2.53 1.08 6.68
CA ALA A 150 -1.44 0.72 5.79
C ALA A 150 -0.07 0.95 6.43
N LYS A 151 0.12 2.05 7.16
CA LYS A 151 1.34 2.29 7.95
C LYS A 151 1.54 1.19 8.99
N LYS A 152 0.48 0.81 9.71
CA LYS A 152 0.53 -0.28 10.70
C LYS A 152 0.79 -1.64 10.05
N TYR A 153 0.22 -1.88 8.88
CA TYR A 153 0.43 -3.11 8.12
C TYR A 153 1.88 -3.29 7.71
N LEU A 154 2.52 -2.25 7.15
CA LEU A 154 3.92 -2.30 6.75
C LEU A 154 4.86 -2.42 7.96
N CYS A 155 4.50 -1.80 9.09
CA CYS A 155 5.25 -1.87 10.32
C CYS A 155 5.22 -3.31 10.90
N GLY A 156 6.36 -3.98 10.87
CA GLY A 156 6.52 -5.37 11.32
C GLY A 156 6.51 -6.40 10.20
N LEU A 157 6.46 -5.98 8.92
CA LEU A 157 6.68 -6.90 7.81
C LEU A 157 8.15 -7.32 7.72
N LYS A 158 8.34 -8.56 7.28
CA LYS A 158 9.63 -9.09 6.87
C LYS A 158 9.58 -9.47 5.39
N ILE A 159 10.52 -8.92 4.62
CA ILE A 159 10.66 -9.20 3.18
C ILE A 159 11.88 -10.09 2.99
N GLY A 160 11.74 -11.17 2.21
CA GLY A 160 12.87 -11.99 1.80
C GLY A 160 13.60 -11.35 0.63
N MET A 161 14.88 -11.02 0.79
CA MET A 161 15.77 -10.75 -0.35
C MET A 161 16.32 -12.09 -0.83
N ALA A 162 15.75 -12.62 -1.91
CA ALA A 162 16.16 -13.89 -2.51
C ALA A 162 17.30 -13.64 -3.51
N GLY A 163 18.53 -13.90 -3.07
CA GLY A 163 19.75 -13.51 -3.74
C GLY A 163 20.11 -12.05 -3.44
N SER A 164 20.27 -11.25 -4.48
CA SER A 164 20.59 -9.82 -4.41
C SER A 164 19.89 -9.08 -5.56
N ARG A 165 20.20 -7.81 -5.82
CA ARG A 165 19.78 -7.20 -7.08
C ARG A 165 20.46 -7.86 -8.28
N VAL A 166 19.84 -7.74 -9.45
CA VAL A 166 20.47 -8.14 -10.71
C VAL A 166 21.64 -7.18 -11.06
N PRO A 167 22.62 -7.63 -11.87
CA PRO A 167 23.73 -6.77 -12.31
C PRO A 167 23.25 -5.52 -13.06
N GLY A 168 23.90 -4.37 -12.84
CA GLY A 168 23.55 -3.11 -13.50
C GLY A 168 22.33 -2.37 -12.92
N PHE A 169 21.40 -3.05 -12.24
CA PHE A 169 20.20 -2.42 -11.69
C PHE A 169 20.45 -1.79 -10.32
N TYR A 170 21.27 -0.75 -10.29
CA TYR A 170 21.50 0.05 -9.08
C TYR A 170 20.21 0.64 -8.51
N THR A 171 19.20 0.81 -9.35
CA THR A 171 17.81 1.17 -9.01
C THR A 171 17.13 0.19 -8.06
N SER A 172 17.58 -1.06 -8.01
CA SER A 172 17.06 -2.10 -7.10
C SER A 172 17.80 -2.14 -5.76
N ASN A 173 18.87 -1.36 -5.58
CA ASN A 173 19.53 -1.24 -4.28
C ASN A 173 18.59 -0.56 -3.27
N TYR A 174 18.79 -0.88 -2.00
CA TYR A 174 18.03 -0.27 -0.91
C TYR A 174 18.92 -0.08 0.32
N ARG A 175 18.51 0.82 1.21
CA ARG A 175 19.16 1.04 2.50
C ARG A 175 18.32 0.39 3.59
N GLU A 176 18.78 -0.75 4.08
CA GLU A 176 18.03 -1.57 5.05
C GLU A 176 17.66 -0.81 6.34
N LEU A 177 18.62 -0.09 6.93
CA LEU A 177 18.37 0.65 8.18
C LEU A 177 17.37 1.80 8.01
N PRO A 178 17.46 2.66 6.97
CA PRO A 178 16.41 3.62 6.63
C PRO A 178 15.04 2.97 6.38
N LEU A 179 14.97 1.83 5.69
CA LEU A 179 13.72 1.11 5.46
C LEU A 179 13.07 0.67 6.78
N ALA A 180 13.87 0.09 7.69
CA ALA A 180 13.43 -0.30 9.03
C ALA A 180 13.02 0.90 9.89
N ALA A 181 13.82 1.98 9.90
CA ALA A 181 13.56 3.15 10.73
C ALA A 181 12.29 3.92 10.30
N ASN A 182 12.02 4.01 9.00
CA ASN A 182 10.91 4.80 8.48
C ASN A 182 9.60 4.01 8.36
N PHE A 183 9.68 2.73 8.01
CA PHE A 183 8.50 1.91 7.70
C PHE A 183 8.33 0.70 8.62
N GLY A 184 9.31 0.38 9.47
CA GLY A 184 9.27 -0.80 10.33
C GLY A 184 9.41 -2.11 9.57
N ILE A 185 9.93 -2.08 8.34
CA ILE A 185 10.14 -3.25 7.49
C ILE A 185 11.55 -3.79 7.73
N THR A 186 11.66 -5.10 7.92
CA THR A 186 12.95 -5.80 8.07
C THR A 186 13.21 -6.71 6.87
N VAL A 187 14.47 -7.00 6.59
CA VAL A 187 14.86 -7.85 5.46
C VAL A 187 15.51 -9.14 5.94
N GLN A 188 15.09 -10.27 5.36
CA GLN A 188 15.76 -11.56 5.49
C GLN A 188 16.52 -11.82 4.20
N ASN A 189 17.85 -11.77 4.24
CA ASN A 189 18.66 -12.23 3.11
C ASN A 189 18.60 -13.75 3.01
N ILE A 190 18.36 -14.27 1.81
CA ILE A 190 18.22 -15.70 1.51
C ILE A 190 19.08 -15.97 0.29
N GLU A 191 20.06 -16.87 0.43
CA GLU A 191 20.91 -17.25 -0.70
C GLU A 191 20.12 -18.08 -1.72
N LEU A 192 20.43 -17.90 -3.02
CA LEU A 192 19.79 -18.72 -4.06
C LEU A 192 20.05 -20.22 -3.86
N LEU A 193 21.18 -20.58 -3.25
CA LEU A 193 21.50 -21.96 -2.89
C LEU A 193 20.51 -22.55 -1.85
N GLU A 194 20.04 -21.74 -0.90
CA GLU A 194 19.05 -22.19 0.08
C GLU A 194 17.72 -22.50 -0.62
N ILE A 195 17.30 -21.64 -1.55
CA ILE A 195 16.09 -21.86 -2.35
C ILE A 195 16.22 -23.14 -3.19
N LYS A 196 17.39 -23.37 -3.79
CA LYS A 196 17.68 -24.61 -4.54
C LYS A 196 17.59 -25.84 -3.65
N ASN A 197 18.21 -25.81 -2.48
CA ASN A 197 18.15 -26.91 -1.53
C ASN A 197 16.71 -27.18 -1.08
N GLU A 198 15.91 -26.15 -0.76
CA GLU A 198 14.50 -26.34 -0.40
C GLU A 198 13.69 -26.95 -1.57
N ALA A 199 13.91 -26.48 -2.81
CA ALA A 199 13.25 -27.00 -4.00
C ALA A 199 13.58 -28.49 -4.26
N ASP A 200 14.79 -28.94 -3.96
CA ASP A 200 15.22 -30.34 -4.15
C ASP A 200 14.62 -31.31 -3.12
N HIS A 201 14.03 -30.81 -2.03
CA HIS A 201 13.52 -31.62 -0.92
C HIS A 201 12.00 -31.50 -0.72
N ILE A 202 11.26 -31.03 -1.74
CA ILE A 202 9.80 -30.90 -1.66
C ILE A 202 9.13 -32.28 -1.59
N GLY A 203 8.19 -32.41 -0.65
CA GLY A 203 7.39 -33.61 -0.51
C GLY A 203 6.44 -33.83 -1.70
N LYS A 204 6.31 -35.07 -2.17
CA LYS A 204 5.47 -35.45 -3.33
C LYS A 204 4.07 -34.82 -3.34
N LYS A 205 3.40 -34.79 -2.18
CA LYS A 205 2.04 -34.24 -2.06
C LYS A 205 2.01 -32.73 -2.33
N ASP A 206 2.98 -31.98 -1.81
CA ASP A 206 3.04 -30.54 -1.97
C ASP A 206 3.38 -30.17 -3.43
N HIS A 207 4.33 -30.90 -4.02
CA HIS A 207 4.65 -30.82 -5.44
C HIS A 207 3.40 -31.04 -6.32
N GLU A 208 2.67 -32.15 -6.13
CA GLU A 208 1.47 -32.47 -6.92
C GLU A 208 0.39 -31.40 -6.79
N ASN A 209 0.25 -30.77 -5.62
CA ASN A 209 -0.70 -29.68 -5.41
C ASN A 209 -0.26 -28.40 -6.13
N ALA A 210 1.01 -28.01 -6.02
CA ALA A 210 1.56 -26.84 -6.70
C ALA A 210 1.51 -26.99 -8.22
N LEU A 211 1.80 -28.19 -8.75
CA LEU A 211 1.71 -28.46 -10.18
C LEU A 211 0.27 -28.34 -10.70
N LYS A 212 -0.72 -28.82 -9.93
CA LYS A 212 -2.15 -28.61 -10.25
C LYS A 212 -2.51 -27.13 -10.25
N GLU A 213 -2.01 -26.38 -9.26
CA GLU A 213 -2.23 -24.94 -9.13
C GLU A 213 -1.70 -24.18 -10.36
N ILE A 214 -0.44 -24.41 -10.75
CA ILE A 214 0.20 -23.82 -11.92
C ILE A 214 -0.59 -24.14 -13.19
N ASN A 215 -0.92 -25.41 -13.42
CA ASN A 215 -1.67 -25.82 -14.61
C ASN A 215 -3.07 -25.18 -14.66
N SER A 216 -3.74 -25.04 -13.51
CA SER A 216 -5.07 -24.42 -13.43
C SER A 216 -5.04 -22.89 -13.63
N ALA A 217 -3.89 -22.26 -13.39
CA ALA A 217 -3.72 -20.82 -13.55
C ALA A 217 -3.62 -20.40 -15.03
N SER A 218 -3.23 -21.32 -15.92
CA SER A 218 -3.14 -21.13 -17.37
C SER A 218 -4.29 -21.80 -18.12
N SER A 219 -4.78 -21.19 -19.20
CA SER A 219 -5.72 -21.85 -20.12
C SER A 219 -5.01 -22.63 -21.23
N VAL A 220 -3.76 -22.26 -21.54
CA VAL A 220 -2.91 -22.91 -22.54
C VAL A 220 -1.54 -23.14 -21.93
N ASN A 221 -1.06 -24.39 -21.97
CA ASN A 221 0.29 -24.73 -21.53
C ASN A 221 1.17 -25.05 -22.76
N LYS A 222 2.16 -24.19 -23.02
CA LYS A 222 3.20 -24.37 -24.05
C LYS A 222 4.56 -24.70 -23.45
N ALA A 223 4.68 -24.72 -22.12
CA ALA A 223 5.88 -25.16 -21.43
C ALA A 223 5.96 -26.69 -21.45
N SER A 224 7.18 -27.22 -21.34
CA SER A 224 7.37 -28.65 -21.14
C SER A 224 6.88 -29.10 -19.76
N GLN A 225 6.55 -30.39 -19.62
CA GLN A 225 6.18 -30.97 -18.33
C GLN A 225 7.29 -30.77 -17.28
N GLU A 226 8.55 -30.91 -17.67
CA GLU A 226 9.71 -30.71 -16.80
C GLU A 226 9.81 -29.25 -16.29
N GLU A 227 9.54 -28.26 -17.15
CA GLU A 227 9.53 -26.85 -16.75
C GLU A 227 8.39 -26.54 -15.76
N ALA A 228 7.22 -27.14 -15.96
CA ALA A 228 6.09 -27.01 -15.05
C ALA A 228 6.37 -27.66 -13.68
N GLU A 229 7.00 -28.84 -13.67
CA GLU A 229 7.42 -29.54 -12.45
C GLU A 229 8.45 -28.71 -11.66
N LYS A 230 9.48 -28.17 -12.31
CA LYS A 230 10.45 -27.28 -11.64
C LYS A 230 9.79 -26.00 -11.11
N GLY A 231 8.82 -25.45 -11.85
CA GLY A 231 8.01 -24.32 -11.38
C GLY A 231 7.21 -24.63 -10.12
N ALA A 232 6.69 -25.86 -10.01
CA ALA A 232 5.97 -26.34 -8.83
C ALA A 232 6.89 -26.47 -7.62
N ASP A 233 8.09 -27.04 -7.81
CA ASP A 233 9.10 -27.14 -6.76
C ASP A 233 9.53 -25.77 -6.23
N LEU A 234 9.77 -24.81 -7.14
CA LEU A 234 10.07 -23.42 -6.77
C LEU A 234 8.93 -22.78 -5.99
N LEU A 235 7.67 -22.92 -6.44
CA LEU A 235 6.52 -22.35 -5.74
C LEU A 235 6.43 -22.90 -4.30
N CYS A 236 6.65 -24.20 -4.12
CA CYS A 236 6.71 -24.85 -2.81
C CYS A 236 7.88 -24.33 -1.97
N ALA A 237 9.09 -24.23 -2.53
CA ALA A 237 10.28 -23.74 -1.83
C ALA A 237 10.10 -22.32 -1.29
N PHE A 238 9.60 -21.39 -2.11
CA PHE A 238 9.33 -20.02 -1.67
C PHE A 238 8.26 -19.96 -0.57
N ARG A 239 7.22 -20.80 -0.63
CA ARG A 239 6.20 -20.87 0.42
C ARG A 239 6.76 -21.46 1.72
N ALA A 240 7.59 -22.49 1.64
CA ALA A 240 8.28 -23.07 2.80
C ALA A 240 9.17 -22.03 3.47
N LEU A 241 9.98 -21.30 2.69
CA LEU A 241 10.84 -20.22 3.19
C LEU A 241 10.05 -19.05 3.76
N ALA A 242 8.91 -18.69 3.13
CA ALA A 242 8.02 -17.68 3.68
C ALA A 242 7.47 -18.09 5.05
N GLY A 243 7.07 -19.35 5.22
CA GLY A 243 6.66 -19.89 6.52
C GLY A 243 7.81 -19.89 7.54
N LYS A 244 8.97 -20.44 7.16
CA LYS A 244 10.18 -20.56 7.98
C LYS A 244 10.63 -19.22 8.56
N TYR A 245 10.67 -18.17 7.74
CA TYR A 245 11.15 -16.85 8.15
C TYR A 245 10.04 -15.85 8.49
N SER A 246 8.77 -16.27 8.40
CA SER A 246 7.58 -15.43 8.60
C SER A 246 7.55 -14.23 7.65
N LEU A 247 7.77 -14.49 6.35
CA LEU A 247 7.83 -13.47 5.29
C LEU A 247 6.45 -13.19 4.71
N GLN A 248 6.24 -11.95 4.29
CA GLN A 248 5.02 -11.54 3.57
C GLN A 248 5.29 -11.19 2.11
N ALA A 249 6.57 -11.07 1.74
CA ALA A 249 6.97 -10.77 0.38
C ALA A 249 8.40 -11.24 0.09
N PHE A 250 8.74 -11.27 -1.20
CA PHE A 250 10.09 -11.44 -1.69
C PHE A 250 10.46 -10.35 -2.70
N ALA A 251 11.72 -9.92 -2.68
CA ALA A 251 12.39 -9.30 -3.82
C ALA A 251 13.38 -10.33 -4.38
N VAL A 252 13.23 -10.73 -5.64
CA VAL A 252 13.90 -11.95 -6.16
C VAL A 252 14.90 -11.62 -7.25
N LYS A 253 16.16 -12.05 -7.08
CA LYS A 253 17.16 -12.07 -8.15
C LYS A 253 16.79 -13.11 -9.20
N CYS A 254 16.01 -12.73 -10.20
CA CYS A 254 15.51 -13.66 -11.22
C CYS A 254 16.51 -13.95 -12.37
N TRP A 255 17.62 -13.21 -12.48
CA TRP A 255 18.68 -13.42 -13.48
C TRP A 255 20.02 -12.82 -12.99
N PRO A 256 21.18 -13.16 -13.58
CA PRO A 256 21.41 -14.14 -14.65
C PRO A 256 21.45 -15.60 -14.16
N GLU A 257 21.96 -15.87 -12.96
CA GLU A 257 22.35 -17.22 -12.51
C GLU A 257 21.13 -18.12 -12.23
N PHE A 258 19.93 -17.54 -12.11
CA PHE A 258 18.71 -18.28 -11.81
C PHE A 258 18.41 -19.36 -12.85
N GLY A 259 18.57 -19.05 -14.14
CA GLY A 259 18.35 -20.01 -15.21
C GLY A 259 19.33 -21.18 -15.22
N ASP A 260 20.55 -20.95 -14.74
CA ASP A 260 21.59 -21.99 -14.64
C ASP A 260 21.41 -22.86 -13.40
N LEU A 261 21.01 -22.27 -12.27
CA LEU A 261 20.81 -22.98 -11.00
C LEU A 261 19.52 -23.81 -11.00
N PHE A 262 18.44 -23.27 -11.56
CA PHE A 262 17.11 -23.87 -11.47
C PHE A 262 16.62 -24.45 -12.80
N GLY A 263 17.26 -24.11 -13.92
CA GLY A 263 16.86 -24.60 -15.25
C GLY A 263 15.61 -23.94 -15.82
N LEU A 264 15.09 -22.87 -15.22
CA LEU A 264 13.97 -22.07 -15.71
C LEU A 264 14.05 -20.60 -15.27
N ALA A 265 13.38 -19.73 -16.03
CA ALA A 265 12.98 -18.38 -15.59
C ALA A 265 11.78 -18.47 -14.63
N ILE A 266 11.80 -17.65 -13.57
CA ILE A 266 10.88 -17.74 -12.42
C ILE A 266 9.58 -16.93 -12.55
N CYS A 267 9.37 -16.20 -13.65
CA CYS A 267 8.35 -15.15 -13.73
C CYS A 267 6.94 -15.64 -13.32
N SER A 268 6.47 -16.77 -13.84
CA SER A 268 5.15 -17.31 -13.48
C SER A 268 5.05 -17.64 -11.99
N THR A 269 6.09 -18.18 -11.37
CA THR A 269 6.16 -18.46 -9.93
C THR A 269 6.00 -17.17 -9.12
N LEU A 270 6.63 -16.06 -9.52
CA LEU A 270 6.45 -14.76 -8.84
C LEU A 270 4.99 -14.27 -8.93
N GLY A 271 4.36 -14.45 -10.09
CA GLY A 271 2.94 -14.17 -10.27
C GLY A 271 2.05 -15.03 -9.36
N MET A 272 2.33 -16.33 -9.26
CA MET A 272 1.60 -17.28 -8.40
C MET A 272 1.80 -17.02 -6.90
N LEU A 273 3.00 -16.59 -6.49
CA LEU A 273 3.25 -16.14 -5.12
C LEU A 273 2.35 -14.92 -4.80
N THR A 274 2.34 -13.93 -5.68
CA THR A 274 1.50 -12.72 -5.50
C THR A 274 0.02 -13.06 -5.49
N GLU A 275 -0.43 -13.95 -6.38
CA GLU A 275 -1.78 -14.51 -6.43
C GLU A 275 -2.19 -15.13 -5.09
N SER A 276 -1.31 -15.96 -4.52
CA SER A 276 -1.54 -16.63 -3.22
C SER A 276 -1.33 -15.74 -1.99
N GLY A 277 -0.93 -14.47 -2.17
CA GLY A 277 -0.84 -13.48 -1.10
C GLY A 277 0.57 -13.22 -0.55
N ILE A 278 1.60 -13.80 -1.17
CA ILE A 278 3.00 -13.49 -0.89
C ILE A 278 3.51 -12.59 -2.02
N THR A 279 3.59 -11.27 -1.77
CA THR A 279 3.97 -10.32 -2.83
C THR A 279 5.38 -10.61 -3.32
N ALA A 280 5.60 -10.76 -4.63
CA ALA A 280 6.92 -11.07 -5.16
C ALA A 280 7.33 -10.07 -6.25
N GLY A 281 8.32 -9.23 -5.95
CA GLY A 281 8.92 -8.31 -6.90
C GLY A 281 10.09 -8.93 -7.66
N CYS A 282 10.29 -8.44 -8.89
CA CYS A 282 11.34 -8.93 -9.77
C CYS A 282 12.69 -8.28 -9.47
N GLU A 283 13.76 -8.90 -9.98
CA GLU A 283 15.10 -8.32 -10.14
C GLU A 283 15.76 -7.79 -8.86
N GLY A 284 15.34 -8.34 -7.71
CA GLY A 284 15.78 -7.94 -6.39
C GLY A 284 15.37 -6.50 -6.02
N ASP A 285 14.36 -5.94 -6.68
CA ASP A 285 13.91 -4.56 -6.43
C ASP A 285 13.10 -4.45 -5.14
N MET A 286 13.78 -4.09 -4.05
CA MET A 286 13.17 -3.97 -2.73
C MET A 286 12.12 -2.85 -2.67
N TYR A 287 12.42 -1.66 -3.20
CA TYR A 287 11.47 -0.55 -3.13
C TYR A 287 10.29 -0.74 -4.07
N GLY A 288 10.48 -1.42 -5.20
CA GLY A 288 9.40 -1.90 -6.05
C GLY A 288 8.49 -2.89 -5.31
N THR A 289 9.06 -3.88 -4.60
CA THR A 289 8.28 -4.81 -3.76
C THR A 289 7.51 -4.09 -2.64
N VAL A 290 8.10 -3.09 -1.99
CA VAL A 290 7.40 -2.27 -0.99
C VAL A 290 6.26 -1.47 -1.64
N SER A 291 6.47 -0.95 -2.85
CA SER A 291 5.43 -0.26 -3.62
C SER A 291 4.27 -1.20 -3.96
N MET A 292 4.56 -2.45 -4.33
CA MET A 292 3.54 -3.49 -4.53
C MET A 292 2.77 -3.78 -3.24
N LEU A 293 3.46 -4.01 -2.11
CA LEU A 293 2.83 -4.27 -0.82
C LEU A 293 1.88 -3.14 -0.41
N LEU A 294 2.32 -1.88 -0.56
CA LEU A 294 1.50 -0.71 -0.24
C LEU A 294 0.31 -0.60 -1.20
N GLY A 295 0.54 -0.69 -2.51
CA GLY A 295 -0.50 -0.62 -3.53
C GLY A 295 -1.55 -1.73 -3.37
N GLY A 296 -1.11 -2.96 -3.15
CA GLY A 296 -1.98 -4.11 -2.91
C GLY A 296 -2.73 -4.08 -1.58
N TYR A 297 -2.23 -3.37 -0.58
CA TYR A 297 -2.96 -3.15 0.68
C TYR A 297 -4.03 -2.07 0.55
N LEU A 298 -3.74 -1.01 -0.22
CA LEU A 298 -4.66 0.11 -0.45
C LEU A 298 -5.71 -0.21 -1.53
N SER A 299 -5.44 -1.20 -2.37
CA SER A 299 -6.33 -1.68 -3.44
C SER A 299 -7.08 -2.94 -3.03
N PRO A 300 -8.31 -3.18 -3.55
CA PRO A 300 -8.99 -4.46 -3.41
C PRO A 300 -8.38 -5.58 -4.29
N ASN A 301 -7.48 -5.26 -5.23
CA ASN A 301 -6.87 -6.23 -6.15
C ASN A 301 -5.38 -6.43 -5.86
N LYS A 302 -4.81 -7.47 -6.48
CA LYS A 302 -3.37 -7.72 -6.47
C LYS A 302 -2.62 -6.60 -7.20
N PRO A 303 -1.44 -6.19 -6.72
CA PRO A 303 -0.58 -5.26 -7.42
C PRO A 303 0.12 -5.95 -8.59
N MET A 304 0.45 -5.19 -9.62
CA MET A 304 1.34 -5.63 -10.71
C MET A 304 2.69 -4.93 -10.56
N PHE A 305 3.78 -5.67 -10.67
CA PHE A 305 5.12 -5.10 -10.87
C PHE A 305 5.28 -4.79 -12.36
N CYS A 306 5.69 -3.57 -12.72
CA CYS A 306 5.71 -3.16 -14.12
C CYS A 306 6.72 -2.05 -14.42
N ASP A 307 7.18 -2.03 -15.66
CA ASP A 307 7.84 -0.90 -16.31
C ASP A 307 6.81 -0.02 -17.01
N LEU A 308 7.14 1.25 -17.24
CA LEU A 308 6.49 2.10 -18.25
C LEU A 308 7.36 2.09 -19.51
N ILE A 309 7.04 1.23 -20.47
CA ILE A 309 7.94 0.92 -21.60
C ILE A 309 7.75 1.80 -22.84
N SER A 310 6.62 2.51 -22.93
CA SER A 310 6.29 3.37 -24.07
C SER A 310 5.23 4.39 -23.67
N TYR A 311 5.23 5.56 -24.31
CA TYR A 311 4.23 6.61 -24.13
C TYR A 311 3.93 7.34 -25.43
N ASP A 312 2.71 7.91 -25.51
CA ASP A 312 2.20 8.71 -26.62
C ASP A 312 1.63 10.02 -26.07
N GLU A 313 2.29 11.13 -26.38
CA GLU A 313 1.88 12.47 -25.95
C GLU A 313 0.58 12.95 -26.59
N GLN A 314 0.29 12.56 -27.83
CA GLN A 314 -0.90 13.03 -28.54
C GLN A 314 -2.17 12.43 -27.92
N ASN A 315 -2.11 11.15 -27.57
CA ASN A 315 -3.24 10.43 -26.97
C ASN A 315 -3.27 10.49 -25.44
N ASN A 316 -2.18 10.97 -24.81
CA ASN A 316 -1.97 10.96 -23.37
C ASN A 316 -1.98 9.53 -22.78
N GLU A 317 -1.32 8.61 -23.49
CA GLU A 317 -1.34 7.17 -23.21
C GLU A 317 0.06 6.61 -22.97
N GLY A 318 0.13 5.42 -22.38
CA GLY A 318 1.35 4.65 -22.21
C GLY A 318 1.09 3.16 -22.15
N ILE A 319 2.17 2.37 -22.15
CA ILE A 319 2.11 0.92 -22.00
C ILE A 319 2.91 0.56 -20.74
N ILE A 320 2.21 0.02 -19.75
CA ILE A 320 2.86 -0.65 -18.64
C ILE A 320 2.99 -2.14 -18.93
N TRP A 321 4.10 -2.74 -18.52
CA TRP A 321 4.43 -4.11 -18.91
C TRP A 321 5.43 -4.74 -17.95
N HIS A 322 5.41 -6.08 -17.84
CA HIS A 322 6.53 -6.84 -17.31
C HIS A 322 6.58 -8.23 -17.95
N CYS A 323 7.70 -8.94 -17.76
CA CYS A 323 8.09 -10.17 -18.45
C CYS A 323 7.29 -11.46 -18.13
N GLY A 324 6.03 -11.35 -17.70
CA GLY A 324 5.17 -12.52 -17.42
C GLY A 324 5.09 -12.92 -15.95
N ALA A 325 5.27 -11.96 -15.04
CA ALA A 325 5.28 -12.13 -13.59
C ALA A 325 4.02 -11.61 -12.87
N ALA A 326 2.99 -11.20 -13.61
CA ALA A 326 1.75 -10.72 -13.00
C ALA A 326 0.91 -11.87 -12.41
N ALA A 327 0.15 -11.56 -11.36
CA ALA A 327 -0.80 -12.49 -10.76
C ALA A 327 -1.91 -12.86 -11.78
N PRO A 328 -2.25 -14.15 -11.98
CA PRO A 328 -3.22 -14.57 -12.98
C PRO A 328 -4.61 -13.93 -12.86
N SER A 329 -5.03 -13.51 -11.66
CA SER A 329 -6.29 -12.78 -11.42
C SER A 329 -6.34 -11.38 -12.04
N LEU A 330 -5.21 -10.89 -12.57
CA LEU A 330 -5.12 -9.63 -13.29
C LEU A 330 -5.38 -9.77 -14.79
N ALA A 331 -5.51 -10.99 -15.31
CA ALA A 331 -5.81 -11.21 -16.72
C ALA A 331 -7.10 -10.51 -17.15
N CYS A 332 -7.08 -9.95 -18.36
CA CYS A 332 -8.26 -9.41 -19.00
C CYS A 332 -9.35 -10.49 -19.09
N PRO A 333 -10.62 -10.20 -18.75
CA PRO A 333 -11.70 -11.17 -18.84
C PRO A 333 -11.79 -11.81 -20.24
N GLY A 334 -11.76 -13.14 -20.30
CA GLY A 334 -11.81 -13.89 -21.56
C GLY A 334 -10.47 -14.03 -22.30
N ALA A 335 -9.38 -13.41 -21.83
CA ALA A 335 -8.07 -13.61 -22.40
C ALA A 335 -7.52 -15.01 -22.10
N GLU A 336 -6.80 -15.58 -23.07
CA GLU A 336 -6.00 -16.77 -22.82
C GLU A 336 -4.83 -16.43 -21.90
N LYS A 337 -4.61 -17.28 -20.89
CA LYS A 337 -3.43 -17.24 -20.02
C LYS A 337 -2.50 -18.34 -20.48
N ILE A 338 -1.37 -17.96 -21.08
CA ILE A 338 -0.48 -18.90 -21.74
C ILE A 338 0.76 -19.08 -20.87
N LEU A 339 0.94 -20.30 -20.34
CA LEU A 339 2.18 -20.70 -19.70
C LEU A 339 3.21 -20.99 -20.80
N SER A 340 4.32 -20.25 -20.83
CA SER A 340 5.26 -20.31 -21.95
C SER A 340 6.72 -20.09 -21.53
N LYS A 341 7.62 -20.21 -22.51
CA LYS A 341 9.04 -19.91 -22.33
C LYS A 341 9.29 -18.41 -22.34
N HIS A 342 10.34 -17.99 -21.64
CA HIS A 342 10.69 -16.58 -21.55
C HIS A 342 11.10 -16.01 -22.91
N SER A 343 10.61 -14.83 -23.26
CA SER A 343 10.80 -14.22 -24.59
C SER A 343 12.17 -13.58 -24.81
N ILE A 344 12.85 -13.16 -23.72
CA ILE A 344 14.15 -12.45 -23.78
C ILE A 344 15.34 -13.28 -23.23
N MET A 345 15.18 -13.94 -22.08
CA MET A 345 16.26 -14.70 -21.41
C MET A 345 16.90 -15.73 -22.35
N ASP A 346 18.23 -15.83 -22.30
CA ASP A 346 19.06 -16.68 -23.17
C ASP A 346 18.83 -16.47 -24.69
N GLY A 347 18.34 -15.30 -25.11
CA GLY A 347 18.01 -15.02 -26.51
C GLY A 347 16.58 -15.41 -26.92
N GLY A 348 15.75 -15.84 -25.96
CA GLY A 348 14.32 -16.07 -26.13
C GLY A 348 13.95 -17.48 -26.56
N GLY A 349 12.85 -18.00 -25.99
CA GLY A 349 12.27 -19.29 -26.39
C GLY A 349 13.08 -20.53 -25.99
N ILE A 350 14.16 -20.37 -25.21
CA ILE A 350 15.03 -21.49 -24.81
C ILE A 350 14.56 -22.11 -23.49
N LYS A 351 14.51 -21.32 -22.42
CA LYS A 351 14.09 -21.71 -21.07
C LYS A 351 13.04 -20.74 -20.55
N GLY A 352 12.13 -21.20 -19.70
CA GLY A 352 11.34 -20.30 -18.88
C GLY A 352 9.95 -20.79 -18.55
N LEU A 353 9.45 -20.30 -17.43
CA LEU A 353 8.05 -20.40 -17.07
C LEU A 353 7.52 -18.99 -16.86
N THR A 354 6.93 -18.41 -17.89
CA THR A 354 6.25 -17.11 -17.86
C THR A 354 4.75 -17.33 -17.98
N ASN A 355 3.96 -16.41 -17.42
CA ASN A 355 2.52 -16.41 -17.61
C ASN A 355 2.09 -15.21 -18.46
N GLU A 356 1.72 -15.50 -19.70
CA GLU A 356 1.45 -14.51 -20.74
C GLU A 356 -0.05 -14.23 -20.81
N PHE A 357 -0.43 -12.97 -20.60
CA PHE A 357 -1.81 -12.50 -20.76
C PHE A 357 -1.82 -10.96 -20.74
N PRO A 358 -2.71 -10.26 -21.47
CA PRO A 358 -2.92 -8.85 -21.24
C PRO A 358 -3.64 -8.64 -19.89
N CYS A 359 -3.25 -7.60 -19.17
CA CYS A 359 -3.92 -7.25 -17.92
C CYS A 359 -5.29 -6.60 -18.20
N LYS A 360 -6.21 -6.72 -17.23
CA LYS A 360 -7.54 -6.10 -17.30
C LYS A 360 -7.45 -4.57 -17.21
N GLY A 361 -8.40 -3.87 -17.80
CA GLY A 361 -8.54 -2.42 -17.69
C GLY A 361 -9.21 -1.97 -16.38
N GLY A 362 -9.55 -0.68 -16.33
CA GLY A 362 -10.20 -0.01 -15.20
C GLY A 362 -9.30 1.02 -14.52
N PRO A 363 -9.81 1.76 -13.51
CA PRO A 363 -9.02 2.76 -12.80
C PRO A 363 -7.76 2.15 -12.20
N ILE A 364 -6.62 2.83 -12.32
CA ILE A 364 -5.32 2.38 -11.79
C ILE A 364 -4.56 3.56 -11.19
N THR A 365 -3.85 3.29 -10.12
CA THR A 365 -2.79 4.17 -9.60
C THR A 365 -1.44 3.48 -9.78
N ILE A 366 -0.55 4.12 -10.53
CA ILE A 366 0.85 3.70 -10.68
C ILE A 366 1.66 4.39 -9.59
N LEU A 367 2.46 3.63 -8.85
CA LEU A 367 3.22 4.14 -7.71
C LEU A 367 4.64 3.59 -7.64
N ARG A 368 5.57 4.41 -7.15
CA ARG A 368 6.97 4.03 -6.89
C ARG A 368 7.49 4.74 -5.64
N LEU A 369 7.82 3.96 -4.61
CA LEU A 369 8.66 4.40 -3.51
C LEU A 369 10.11 4.48 -3.99
N THR A 370 10.77 5.59 -3.74
CA THR A 370 12.18 5.81 -4.08
C THR A 370 12.91 6.39 -2.88
N ASP A 371 14.22 6.18 -2.83
CA ASP A 371 15.13 6.71 -1.83
C ASP A 371 16.21 7.55 -2.53
N ASP A 372 16.18 8.87 -2.32
CA ASP A 372 17.11 9.80 -2.97
C ASP A 372 18.40 10.02 -2.16
N GLY A 373 18.59 9.27 -1.07
CA GLY A 373 19.72 9.41 -0.15
C GLY A 373 19.45 10.37 1.01
N GLU A 374 18.63 11.40 0.82
CA GLU A 374 18.22 12.37 1.86
C GLU A 374 16.91 11.95 2.55
N GLY A 375 16.03 11.28 1.82
CA GLY A 375 14.76 10.78 2.30
C GLY A 375 14.04 9.95 1.26
N PHE A 376 12.77 9.65 1.56
CA PHE A 376 11.93 8.87 0.67
C PHE A 376 11.01 9.78 -0.15
N LYS A 377 10.83 9.46 -1.44
CA LYS A 377 9.76 10.02 -2.27
C LYS A 377 8.78 8.92 -2.70
N MET A 378 7.57 9.33 -3.04
CA MET A 378 6.55 8.48 -3.63
C MET A 378 6.05 9.14 -4.91
N LEU A 379 6.27 8.49 -6.04
CA LEU A 379 5.56 8.82 -7.27
C LEU A 379 4.14 8.23 -7.19
N CYS A 380 3.14 9.02 -7.56
CA CYS A 380 1.74 8.61 -7.65
C CYS A 380 1.18 9.18 -8.95
N ILE A 381 0.76 8.30 -9.86
CA ILE A 381 0.18 8.64 -11.15
C ILE A 381 -1.20 7.99 -11.25
N ARG A 382 -2.24 8.80 -11.44
CA ARG A 382 -3.60 8.32 -11.71
C ARG A 382 -3.79 8.08 -13.21
N ALA A 383 -4.37 6.93 -13.55
CA ALA A 383 -4.65 6.56 -14.93
C ALA A 383 -5.89 5.65 -15.03
N GLU A 384 -6.41 5.51 -16.25
CA GLU A 384 -7.38 4.49 -16.61
C GLU A 384 -6.69 3.41 -17.45
N GLY A 385 -6.71 2.15 -17.00
CA GLY A 385 -6.29 1.00 -17.78
C GLY A 385 -7.29 0.73 -18.91
N LEU A 386 -6.81 0.66 -20.14
CA LEU A 386 -7.61 0.44 -21.33
C LEU A 386 -7.68 -1.04 -21.68
N GLU A 387 -8.76 -1.45 -22.36
CA GLU A 387 -8.83 -2.80 -22.94
C GLU A 387 -7.63 -3.03 -23.87
N THR A 388 -6.88 -4.08 -23.59
CA THR A 388 -5.60 -4.36 -24.22
C THR A 388 -5.58 -5.81 -24.68
N GLY A 389 -5.22 -6.06 -25.95
CA GLY A 389 -4.93 -7.40 -26.45
C GLY A 389 -3.49 -7.84 -26.11
N GLN A 390 -3.13 -9.08 -26.42
CA GLN A 390 -1.75 -9.56 -26.27
C GLN A 390 -0.82 -8.93 -27.33
N ILE A 391 -0.42 -7.68 -27.12
CA ILE A 391 0.40 -6.90 -28.07
C ILE A 391 1.90 -7.19 -27.98
N ILE A 392 2.36 -7.81 -26.90
CA ILE A 392 3.75 -8.19 -26.63
C ILE A 392 3.77 -9.37 -25.65
N CYS A 393 4.77 -10.26 -25.71
CA CYS A 393 4.99 -11.28 -24.68
C CYS A 393 5.16 -10.63 -23.30
N GLY A 394 4.50 -11.16 -22.28
CA GLY A 394 4.46 -10.74 -20.89
C GLY A 394 3.06 -10.31 -20.50
N ASN A 395 2.98 -9.28 -19.66
CA ASN A 395 1.72 -8.77 -19.13
C ASN A 395 1.48 -7.31 -19.53
N PRO A 396 1.11 -6.99 -20.78
CA PRO A 396 0.88 -5.61 -21.19
C PRO A 396 -0.45 -5.04 -20.68
N LEU A 397 -0.44 -3.73 -20.42
CA LEU A 397 -1.64 -2.91 -20.26
C LEU A 397 -1.41 -1.53 -20.85
N LYS A 398 -2.29 -1.11 -21.77
CA LYS A 398 -2.37 0.30 -22.16
C LYS A 398 -3.03 1.10 -21.05
N VAL A 399 -2.51 2.28 -20.76
CA VAL A 399 -3.05 3.20 -19.76
C VAL A 399 -3.24 4.58 -20.36
N LYS A 400 -4.31 5.27 -19.94
CA LYS A 400 -4.55 6.68 -20.25
C LYS A 400 -4.37 7.52 -18.99
N PHE A 401 -3.41 8.44 -19.01
CA PHE A 401 -3.06 9.23 -17.84
C PHE A 401 -4.10 10.34 -17.58
N PHE A 402 -4.30 10.71 -16.31
CA PHE A 402 -5.16 11.84 -15.95
C PHE A 402 -4.43 13.19 -16.01
N SER A 403 -3.11 13.17 -15.79
CA SER A 403 -2.22 14.29 -16.06
C SER A 403 -1.56 14.18 -17.44
N PRO A 404 -1.09 15.30 -18.03
CA PRO A 404 -0.32 15.26 -19.26
C PRO A 404 0.94 14.39 -19.12
N VAL A 405 1.08 13.38 -19.98
CA VAL A 405 2.15 12.40 -19.93
C VAL A 405 3.53 13.04 -20.09
N SER A 406 3.65 14.10 -20.88
CA SER A 406 4.90 14.88 -20.98
C SER A 406 5.36 15.46 -19.65
N LYS A 407 4.44 15.89 -18.77
CA LYS A 407 4.79 16.34 -17.41
C LYS A 407 5.19 15.20 -16.50
N ILE A 408 4.52 14.05 -16.63
CA ILE A 408 4.81 12.84 -15.87
C ILE A 408 6.23 12.36 -16.21
N ILE A 409 6.52 12.17 -17.51
CA ILE A 409 7.82 11.72 -18.00
C ILE A 409 8.91 12.73 -17.66
N GLY A 410 8.68 14.03 -17.85
CA GLY A 410 9.62 15.08 -17.45
C GLY A 410 9.98 14.96 -15.97
N SER A 411 8.98 14.80 -15.10
CA SER A 411 9.23 14.63 -13.66
C SER A 411 9.91 13.32 -13.31
N ILE A 412 9.62 12.21 -13.99
CA ILE A 412 10.32 10.93 -13.78
C ILE A 412 11.81 11.11 -14.08
N MET A 413 12.14 11.73 -15.21
CA MET A 413 13.52 11.95 -15.65
C MET A 413 14.26 12.95 -14.77
N ASP A 414 13.66 14.09 -14.47
CA ASP A 414 14.28 15.17 -13.68
C ASP A 414 14.51 14.75 -12.22
N GLU A 415 13.60 13.96 -11.65
CA GLU A 415 13.70 13.48 -10.27
C GLU A 415 14.50 12.18 -10.13
N GLY A 416 14.87 11.55 -11.26
CA GLY A 416 15.61 10.29 -11.28
C GLY A 416 14.83 9.11 -10.72
N ILE A 417 13.52 9.04 -10.98
CA ILE A 417 12.68 7.92 -10.49
C ILE A 417 13.07 6.63 -11.21
N GLU A 418 13.11 5.53 -10.47
CA GLU A 418 13.47 4.22 -11.03
C GLU A 418 12.45 3.72 -12.05
N HIS A 419 12.90 2.84 -12.96
CA HIS A 419 12.10 2.36 -14.09
C HIS A 419 10.97 1.40 -13.70
N HIS A 420 11.07 0.71 -12.56
CA HIS A 420 10.01 -0.15 -12.06
C HIS A 420 9.00 0.60 -11.20
N TYR A 421 7.74 0.26 -11.40
CA TYR A 421 6.58 0.74 -10.68
C TYR A 421 5.75 -0.42 -10.15
N ALA A 422 4.86 -0.12 -9.22
CA ALA A 422 3.70 -0.95 -8.96
C ALA A 422 2.47 -0.32 -9.62
N ALA A 423 1.62 -1.13 -10.22
CA ALA A 423 0.28 -0.71 -10.64
C ALA A 423 -0.75 -1.34 -9.70
N ALA A 424 -1.54 -0.49 -9.04
CA ALA A 424 -2.62 -0.88 -8.14
C ALA A 424 -3.97 -0.50 -8.77
N TYR A 425 -4.91 -1.43 -8.83
CA TYR A 425 -6.24 -1.15 -9.37
C TYR A 425 -7.06 -0.31 -8.40
N GLY A 426 -7.81 0.65 -8.93
CA GLY A 426 -8.52 1.67 -8.19
C GLY A 426 -7.73 2.97 -8.07
N ASP A 427 -8.45 4.02 -7.69
CA ASP A 427 -7.85 5.29 -7.30
C ASP A 427 -7.50 5.25 -5.81
N ILE A 428 -6.23 5.03 -5.51
CA ILE A 428 -5.71 5.00 -4.12
C ILE A 428 -4.99 6.29 -3.75
N SER A 429 -5.00 7.30 -4.63
CA SER A 429 -4.16 8.50 -4.53
C SER A 429 -4.35 9.27 -3.22
N GLU A 430 -5.60 9.41 -2.75
CA GLU A 430 -5.89 10.13 -1.51
C GLU A 430 -5.34 9.40 -0.27
N SER A 431 -5.57 8.08 -0.18
CA SER A 431 -5.01 7.27 0.91
C SER A 431 -3.47 7.24 0.86
N LEU A 432 -2.90 7.17 -0.34
CA LEU A 432 -1.45 7.19 -0.54
C LEU A 432 -0.84 8.53 -0.13
N ALA A 433 -1.49 9.65 -0.44
CA ALA A 433 -1.05 10.98 -0.03
C ALA A 433 -1.05 11.14 1.50
N PHE A 434 -2.09 10.63 2.17
CA PHE A 434 -2.14 10.60 3.63
C PHE A 434 -1.04 9.71 4.22
N TRP A 435 -0.80 8.53 3.63
CA TRP A 435 0.28 7.64 4.05
C TRP A 435 1.66 8.30 3.90
N CYS A 436 1.90 9.01 2.80
CA CYS A 436 3.15 9.73 2.57
C CYS A 436 3.41 10.77 3.66
N ARG A 437 2.40 11.59 3.97
CA ARG A 437 2.49 12.60 5.04
C ARG A 437 2.71 11.98 6.42
N LEU A 438 2.05 10.86 6.73
CA LEU A 438 2.26 10.11 7.98
C LEU A 438 3.70 9.62 8.13
N ASN A 439 4.37 9.28 7.03
CA ASN A 439 5.71 8.70 7.02
C ASN A 439 6.83 9.67 6.62
N ASN A 440 6.54 10.96 6.42
CA ASN A 440 7.52 11.95 5.90
C ASN A 440 8.08 11.57 4.52
N VAL A 441 7.28 10.91 3.70
CA VAL A 441 7.63 10.62 2.31
C VAL A 441 7.16 11.79 1.45
N ARG A 442 8.04 12.32 0.60
CA ARG A 442 7.71 13.41 -0.32
C ARG A 442 6.85 12.86 -1.46
N LEU A 443 5.62 13.34 -1.60
CA LEU A 443 4.74 12.91 -2.68
C LEU A 443 5.01 13.71 -3.96
N ILE A 444 5.18 13.01 -5.08
CA ILE A 444 5.16 13.53 -6.45
C ILE A 444 3.87 13.00 -7.08
N ASN A 445 2.90 13.87 -7.35
CA ASN A 445 1.53 13.47 -7.65
C ASN A 445 1.06 13.95 -9.03
N PHE A 446 0.45 13.04 -9.80
CA PHE A 446 -0.03 13.25 -11.15
C PHE A 446 -1.43 12.68 -11.37
#